data_AF-A0A0D0TYJ4-F1
#
_entry.id   AF-A0A0D0TYJ4-F1
#
_cell.length_a   1.000
_cell.length_b   1.000
_cell.length_c   1.000
_cell.angle_alpha   90.00
_cell.angle_beta   90.00
_cell.angle_gamma   90.00
#
_symmetry.space_group_name_H-M   'P 1'
#
loop_
_entity.id
_entity.type
_entity.pdbx_description
1 polymer ?
#
loop_
_entity_poly.entity_id
_entity_poly.type
_entity_poly.pdbx_seq_one_letter_code
_entity_poly.pdbx_strand_id
1 'polypeptide(L)'
;MATSRVEILNDGGLRQDARRPYELRSTSFQLSTHPSSDGSSTATQGLTTVIVSVFGPREPRNRSLASHDRAVVSVEVGVVPWAAGAGARRTRGDKRSELQSGKRLNLSS
;
A
#
# COMPACT_ATOMS: atom_id res chain seq x y z
N MET A 1 14.39 1.80 -34.53
CA MET A 1 13.91 1.52 -33.15
C MET A 1 14.18 2.76 -32.31
N ALA A 2 13.16 3.42 -31.78
CA ALA A 2 13.36 4.63 -30.98
C ALA A 2 14.00 4.26 -29.63
N THR A 3 15.27 4.60 -29.47
CA THR A 3 15.99 4.47 -28.20
C THR A 3 15.40 5.50 -27.23
N SER A 4 14.88 5.06 -26.09
CA SER A 4 14.36 5.94 -25.06
C SER A 4 15.41 6.99 -24.68
N ARG A 5 15.06 8.28 -24.73
CA ARG A 5 15.94 9.43 -24.45
C ARG A 5 16.41 9.52 -22.99
N VAL A 6 16.04 8.54 -22.16
CA VAL A 6 16.32 8.48 -20.73
C VAL A 6 17.29 7.34 -20.49
N GLU A 7 18.48 7.70 -20.02
CA GLU A 7 19.49 6.77 -19.55
C GLU A 7 19.03 6.16 -18.22
N ILE A 8 18.76 4.85 -18.21
CA ILE A 8 18.25 4.15 -17.03
C ILE A 8 19.36 3.93 -16.00
N LEU A 9 20.57 3.63 -16.48
CA LEU A 9 21.79 3.46 -15.71
C LEU A 9 22.88 4.29 -16.38
N ASN A 10 23.65 5.04 -15.60
CA ASN A 10 24.79 5.77 -16.12
C ASN A 10 25.97 4.84 -16.46
N ASP A 11 27.02 5.38 -17.08
CA ASP A 11 28.29 4.66 -17.37
C ASP A 11 28.91 3.99 -16.13
N GLY A 12 28.61 4.48 -14.93
CA GLY A 12 29.01 3.90 -13.65
C GLY A 12 28.08 2.80 -13.12
N GLY A 13 27.03 2.41 -13.85
CA GLY A 13 26.03 1.43 -13.46
C GLY A 13 25.07 1.91 -12.36
N LEU A 14 25.00 3.21 -12.10
CA LEU A 14 24.13 3.82 -11.09
C LEU A 14 22.82 4.29 -11.69
N ARG A 15 21.76 4.21 -10.90
CA ARG A 15 20.44 4.77 -11.22
C ARG A 15 20.43 6.29 -11.03
N GLN A 16 19.34 6.93 -11.45
CA GLN A 16 19.09 8.37 -11.30
C GLN A 16 19.12 8.88 -9.84
N ASP A 17 18.91 8.00 -8.87
CA ASP A 17 19.03 8.31 -7.43
C ASP A 17 20.35 7.83 -6.82
N ALA A 18 21.38 7.67 -7.66
CA ALA A 18 22.75 7.29 -7.30
C ALA A 18 22.92 5.92 -6.61
N ARG A 19 21.90 5.05 -6.68
CA ARG A 19 21.92 3.70 -6.11
C ARG A 19 22.22 2.66 -7.17
N ARG A 20 22.79 1.53 -6.75
CA ARG A 20 22.96 0.36 -7.64
C ARG A 20 21.63 -0.38 -7.85
N PRO A 21 21.48 -1.16 -8.93
CA PRO A 21 20.24 -1.90 -9.20
C PRO A 21 19.80 -2.84 -8.07
N TYR A 22 20.76 -3.39 -7.31
CA TYR A 22 20.54 -4.33 -6.21
C TYR A 22 20.44 -3.67 -4.83
N GLU A 23 20.47 -2.34 -4.75
CA GLU A 23 20.33 -1.60 -3.50
C GLU A 23 18.87 -1.19 -3.24
N LEU A 24 18.38 -1.50 -2.05
CA LEU A 24 17.05 -1.09 -1.60
C LEU A 24 17.01 0.41 -1.29
N ARG A 25 15.80 0.97 -1.28
CA ARG A 25 15.58 2.32 -0.74
C ARG A 25 15.65 2.26 0.78
N SER A 26 16.00 3.39 1.41
CA SER A 26 15.86 3.53 2.86
C SER A 26 14.45 3.11 3.28
N THR A 27 14.36 2.18 4.23
CA THR A 27 13.09 1.62 4.69
C THR A 27 13.00 1.78 6.20
N SER A 28 11.87 2.29 6.69
CA SER A 28 11.62 2.44 8.12
C SER A 28 10.21 1.97 8.47
N PHE A 29 10.08 1.39 9.65
CA PHE A 29 8.81 0.91 10.18
C PHE A 29 8.63 1.45 11.58
N GLN A 30 7.49 2.11 11.80
CA GLN A 30 7.06 2.57 13.10
C GLN A 30 5.75 1.87 13.46
N LEU A 31 5.70 1.28 14.65
CA LEU A 31 4.52 0.60 15.18
C LEU A 31 3.78 1.54 16.15
N SER A 32 2.47 1.29 16.33
CA SER A 32 1.63 1.98 17.32
C SER A 32 1.59 3.51 17.17
N THR A 33 1.54 3.97 15.93
CA THR A 33 1.48 5.39 15.55
C THR A 33 0.12 6.07 15.78
N HIS A 34 -0.97 5.31 15.92
CA HIS A 34 -2.34 5.81 16.06
C HIS A 34 -3.02 5.19 17.29
N PRO A 35 -3.32 5.99 18.33
CA PRO A 35 -3.88 5.48 19.59
C PRO A 35 -5.35 5.08 19.51
N SER A 36 -6.08 5.50 18.47
CA SER A 36 -7.51 5.19 18.28
C SER A 36 -7.77 3.83 17.63
N SER A 37 -6.71 3.18 17.12
CA SER A 37 -6.77 1.86 16.48
C SER A 37 -6.19 0.79 17.38
N ASP A 38 -6.68 -0.44 17.24
CA ASP A 38 -6.23 -1.59 18.03
C ASP A 38 -4.80 -2.01 17.64
N GLY A 39 -4.42 -1.74 16.38
CA GLY A 39 -3.03 -1.77 15.94
C GLY A 39 -2.80 -0.74 14.83
N SER A 40 -1.61 -0.16 14.76
CA SER A 40 -1.27 0.72 13.64
C SER A 40 0.20 0.64 13.30
N SER A 41 0.53 1.03 12.08
CA SER A 41 1.92 1.16 11.66
C SER A 41 2.05 2.20 10.56
N THR A 42 3.19 2.89 10.56
CA THR A 42 3.66 3.69 9.44
C THR A 42 4.90 3.03 8.85
N ALA A 43 4.86 2.74 7.55
CA ALA A 43 5.97 2.19 6.81
C ALA A 43 6.44 3.20 5.76
N THR A 44 7.74 3.42 5.68
CA THR A 44 8.36 4.27 4.66
C THR A 44 9.35 3.48 3.83
N GLN A 45 9.38 3.74 2.53
CA GLN A 45 10.35 3.18 1.59
C GLN A 45 10.76 4.27 0.59
N GLY A 46 11.90 4.91 0.84
CA GLY A 46 12.30 6.13 0.15
C GLY A 46 11.30 7.24 0.37
N LEU A 47 10.70 7.76 -0.72
CA LEU A 47 9.69 8.81 -0.68
C LEU A 47 8.26 8.28 -0.53
N THR A 48 8.08 6.96 -0.54
CA THR A 48 6.76 6.34 -0.37
C THR A 48 6.49 6.14 1.11
N THR A 49 5.39 6.70 1.60
CA THR A 49 4.92 6.53 2.98
C THR A 49 3.53 5.92 2.96
N VAL A 50 3.33 4.87 3.75
CA VAL A 50 2.06 4.19 3.92
C VAL A 50 1.70 4.20 5.41
N ILE A 51 0.44 4.52 5.70
CA ILE A 51 -0.12 4.50 7.06
C ILE A 51 -1.21 3.43 7.08
N VAL A 52 -1.17 2.58 8.09
CA VAL A 52 -2.12 1.47 8.27
C VAL A 52 -2.69 1.54 9.69
N SER A 53 -4.00 1.38 9.79
CA SER A 53 -4.73 1.22 11.04
C SER A 53 -5.59 -0.03 10.97
N VAL A 54 -5.51 -0.85 12.01
CA VAL A 54 -6.25 -2.10 12.17
C VAL A 54 -7.23 -1.92 13.33
N PHE A 55 -8.47 -2.35 13.11
CA PHE A 55 -9.54 -2.30 14.09
C PHE A 55 -10.12 -3.70 14.27
N GLY A 56 -9.89 -4.30 15.42
CA GLY A 56 -10.48 -5.58 15.83
C GLY A 56 -9.48 -6.66 16.16
N PRO A 57 -9.98 -7.80 16.67
CA PRO A 57 -11.25 -8.45 16.35
C PRO A 57 -12.51 -7.77 16.94
N ARG A 58 -13.59 -7.67 16.15
CA ARG A 58 -14.88 -7.07 16.55
C ARG A 58 -16.04 -7.89 16.00
N GLU A 59 -17.15 -7.93 16.76
CA GLU A 59 -18.38 -8.58 16.33
C GLU A 59 -18.95 -7.85 15.09
N PRO A 60 -19.39 -8.59 14.04
CA PRO A 60 -19.96 -7.99 12.85
C PRO A 60 -21.25 -7.23 13.18
N ARG A 61 -21.35 -5.99 12.69
CA ARG A 61 -22.53 -5.13 12.88
C ARG A 61 -23.83 -5.72 12.32
N ASN A 62 -23.73 -6.56 11.29
CA ASN A 62 -24.87 -7.23 10.69
C ASN A 62 -24.67 -8.74 10.80
N ARG A 63 -25.65 -9.44 11.38
CA ARG A 63 -25.62 -10.89 11.58
C ARG A 63 -25.51 -11.67 10.27
N SER A 64 -26.00 -11.12 9.16
CA SER A 64 -25.83 -11.72 7.82
C SER A 64 -24.38 -11.75 7.33
N LEU A 65 -23.52 -10.89 7.88
CA LEU A 65 -22.08 -10.86 7.59
C LEU A 65 -21.27 -11.67 8.60
N ALA A 66 -21.93 -12.23 9.62
CA ALA A 66 -21.27 -13.05 10.62
C ALA A 66 -20.90 -14.41 10.04
N SER A 67 -19.65 -14.79 10.26
CA SER A 67 -19.18 -16.14 9.99
C SER A 67 -18.76 -16.75 11.33
N HIS A 68 -19.40 -17.86 11.69
CA HIS A 68 -19.22 -18.47 13.02
C HIS A 68 -17.85 -19.12 13.19
N ASP A 69 -17.23 -19.56 12.09
CA ASP A 69 -15.96 -20.32 12.12
C ASP A 69 -14.74 -19.52 11.61
N ARG A 70 -14.90 -18.25 11.23
CA ARG A 70 -13.80 -17.46 10.65
C ARG A 70 -13.98 -15.95 10.81
N ALA A 71 -12.86 -15.23 10.85
CA ALA A 71 -12.85 -13.78 10.79
C ALA A 71 -13.06 -13.26 9.35
N VAL A 72 -13.77 -12.14 9.23
CA VAL A 72 -13.92 -11.42 7.96
C VAL A 72 -12.99 -10.21 7.99
N VAL A 73 -12.02 -10.17 7.06
CA VAL A 73 -11.08 -9.05 6.92
C VAL A 73 -11.54 -8.14 5.79
N SER A 74 -11.78 -6.87 6.11
CA SER A 74 -12.05 -5.81 5.14
C SER A 74 -10.81 -4.93 4.99
N VAL A 75 -10.40 -4.67 3.75
CA VAL A 75 -9.22 -3.86 3.43
C VAL A 75 -9.65 -2.68 2.58
N GLU A 76 -9.43 -1.48 3.10
CA GLU A 76 -9.66 -0.22 2.39
C GLU A 76 -8.32 0.45 2.11
N VAL A 77 -8.09 0.82 0.84
CA VAL A 77 -6.87 1.48 0.40
C VAL A 77 -7.23 2.84 -0.17
N GLY A 78 -6.73 3.90 0.47
CA GLY A 78 -6.89 5.28 0.03
C GLY A 78 -5.55 5.88 -0.39
N VAL A 79 -5.53 6.58 -1.52
CA VAL A 79 -4.40 7.41 -1.92
C VAL A 79 -4.77 8.86 -1.66
N VAL A 80 -3.95 9.57 -0.88
CA VAL A 80 -4.22 10.98 -0.56
C VAL A 80 -4.08 11.86 -1.81
N PRO A 81 -4.90 12.93 -1.96
CA PRO A 81 -4.94 13.72 -3.20
C PRO A 81 -3.60 14.35 -3.61
N TRP A 82 -2.71 14.60 -2.65
CA TRP A 82 -1.39 15.19 -2.86
C TRP A 82 -0.27 14.15 -3.02
N ALA A 83 -0.55 12.84 -2.92
CA ALA A 83 0.47 11.81 -3.06
C ALA A 83 0.98 11.65 -4.50
N ALA A 84 0.14 11.97 -5.47
CA ALA A 84 0.50 11.87 -6.86
C ALA A 84 0.81 13.30 -7.34
N GLY A 85 2.07 13.53 -7.74
CA GLY A 85 2.60 14.85 -8.11
C GLY A 85 1.68 15.63 -9.06
N ALA A 86 1.81 16.95 -9.05
CA ALA A 86 0.96 17.89 -9.80
C ALA A 86 0.67 17.39 -11.23
N GLY A 87 -0.53 16.80 -11.44
CA GLY A 87 -0.88 16.16 -12.70
C GLY A 87 -1.57 14.80 -12.59
N ALA A 88 -1.75 14.25 -11.39
CA ALA A 88 -2.53 13.03 -11.18
C ALA A 88 -4.03 13.27 -11.38
N ARG A 89 -4.42 13.36 -12.65
CA ARG A 89 -5.79 13.27 -13.10
C ARG A 89 -6.36 11.99 -12.50
N ARG A 90 -7.37 12.11 -11.64
CA ARG A 90 -8.10 10.96 -11.09
C ARG A 90 -8.59 10.15 -12.30
N THR A 91 -7.89 9.08 -12.65
CA THR A 91 -8.37 8.15 -13.65
C THR A 91 -9.57 7.48 -13.02
N ARG A 92 -10.75 7.96 -13.41
CA ARG A 92 -12.04 7.33 -13.17
C ARG A 92 -11.94 5.92 -13.75
N GLY A 93 -11.62 4.95 -12.91
CA GLY A 93 -11.31 3.59 -13.35
C GLY A 93 -9.98 3.02 -12.86
N ASP A 94 -9.53 3.38 -11.66
CA ASP A 94 -8.49 2.64 -10.94
C ASP A 94 -9.05 1.26 -10.50
N LYS A 95 -9.51 0.44 -11.46
CA LYS A 95 -10.00 -0.93 -11.25
C LYS A 95 -8.89 -1.88 -10.81
N ARG A 96 -7.65 -1.38 -10.67
CA ARG A 96 -6.52 -2.13 -10.13
C ARG A 96 -6.51 -2.13 -8.60
N SER A 97 -7.08 -1.11 -7.94
CA SER A 97 -7.42 -1.18 -6.51
C SER A 97 -8.70 -1.98 -6.25
N GLU A 98 -9.54 -2.16 -7.27
CA GLU A 98 -10.72 -3.06 -7.24
C GLU A 98 -10.36 -4.56 -7.32
N LEU A 99 -9.12 -4.93 -7.68
CA LEU A 99 -8.66 -6.33 -7.66
C LEU A 99 -8.51 -6.91 -6.24
N GLN A 100 -8.71 -6.11 -5.20
CA GLN A 100 -8.56 -6.57 -3.81
C GLN A 100 -9.64 -6.08 -2.83
N SER A 101 -10.66 -5.32 -3.28
CA SER A 101 -11.79 -4.94 -2.43
C SER A 101 -12.82 -6.08 -2.27
N GLY A 102 -12.71 -7.14 -3.09
CA GLY A 102 -13.61 -8.30 -3.08
C GLY A 102 -12.95 -9.66 -2.84
N LYS A 103 -11.66 -9.72 -2.49
CA LYS A 103 -11.05 -11.02 -2.10
C LYS A 103 -11.27 -11.23 -0.61
N ARG A 104 -12.36 -11.91 -0.27
CA ARG A 104 -12.49 -12.66 0.99
C ARG A 104 -11.30 -13.62 1.06
N LEU A 105 -10.24 -13.22 1.75
CA LEU A 105 -9.14 -14.11 2.09
C LEU A 105 -9.67 -15.06 3.16
N ASN A 106 -10.19 -16.20 2.71
CA ASN A 106 -10.49 -17.33 3.58
C ASN A 106 -9.13 -17.90 4.02
N LEU A 107 -8.63 -17.43 5.16
CA LEU A 107 -7.53 -18.08 5.84
C LEU A 107 -8.12 -19.26 6.62
N SER A 108 -8.09 -20.46 6.02
CA SER A 108 -8.25 -21.71 6.75
C SER A 108 -6.91 -22.02 7.43
N SER A 109 -6.94 -22.20 8.75
CA SER A 109 -5.85 -22.85 9.50
C SER A 109 -5.67 -24.28 9.05
#